data_AF-A0A840NAZ2-F1
#
_entry.id   AF-A0A840NAZ2-F1
#
_cell.length_a   1.000
_cell.length_b   1.000
_cell.length_c   1.000
_cell.angle_alpha   90.00
_cell.angle_beta   90.00
_cell.angle_gamma   90.00
#
_symmetry.space_group_name_H-M   'P 1'
#
loop_
_entity.id
_entity.type
_entity.pdbx_description
1 polymer ?
#
loop_
_entity_poly.entity_id
_entity_poly.type
_entity_poly.pdbx_seq_one_letter_code
_entity_poly.pdbx_strand_id
1 'polypeptide(L)'
;MLSYDDVRHAPLDALAGCVSDWTDLIGKLKTLDDDIHETVLKPVQTAGWQGDDARVAIGFADETAREFGDATAEATGIRDILREAHEAIAKARDRLVEIADVDAPAKDLVVNDKGEVRPKSAGPGADVAHRDQIDEVDKEIERALVSATEADENAAFALKSNVDEKHDFNAPEQSTLAAAEAAESEARFRESEKYIYDEMMRNSGSDTVAMIKDLLRPKEWWEFGRDPAGETIAALAMWANQVRPGAEWDHKPLLEDEFGLDAKEEFQFKVPGEDRSASYDIWSNIHYGYVGRAAGIDAETLIEGASIGEGVGEDDQGDQLTMRAGIEIYEKYGDDLTPEQFPTEVMKTIDEMEAQNVEQVQEWKPREY
;
A
#
# COMPACT_ATOMS: atom_id res chain seq x y z
N MET A 1 -1.48 5.17 12.56
CA MET A 1 -1.08 6.59 12.51
C MET A 1 -0.50 7.03 13.85
N LEU A 2 0.63 7.73 13.83
CA LEU A 2 1.26 8.36 14.98
C LEU A 2 0.38 9.51 15.52
N SER A 3 0.39 9.73 16.83
CA SER A 3 -0.36 10.83 17.43
C SER A 3 0.42 12.16 17.36
N TYR A 4 -0.30 13.28 17.54
CA TYR A 4 0.31 14.60 17.67
C TYR A 4 1.40 14.64 18.75
N ASP A 5 1.16 13.98 19.88
CA ASP A 5 2.11 13.90 21.00
C ASP A 5 3.35 13.10 20.61
N ASP A 6 3.19 11.97 19.92
CA ASP A 6 4.30 11.14 19.45
C ASP A 6 5.23 11.92 18.52
N VAL A 7 4.67 12.62 17.53
CA VAL A 7 5.46 13.39 16.56
C VAL A 7 6.10 14.62 17.22
N ARG A 8 5.38 15.34 18.10
CA ARG A 8 5.93 16.51 18.81
C ARG A 8 7.09 16.18 19.73
N HIS A 9 7.09 14.98 20.31
CA HIS A 9 8.09 14.52 21.26
C HIS A 9 9.02 13.44 20.70
N ALA A 10 9.03 13.26 19.37
CA ALA A 10 9.89 12.30 18.71
C ALA A 10 11.36 12.47 19.14
N PRO A 11 12.09 11.38 19.46
CA PRO A 11 13.45 11.44 20.02
C PRO A 11 14.51 11.69 18.94
N LEU A 12 14.39 12.80 18.20
CA LEU A 12 15.24 13.09 17.04
C LEU A 12 16.74 13.15 17.38
N ASP A 13 17.10 13.65 18.56
CA ASP A 13 18.51 13.66 19.00
C ASP A 13 19.09 12.24 19.14
N ALA A 14 18.28 11.29 19.60
CA ALA A 14 18.70 9.90 19.70
C ALA A 14 18.85 9.27 18.31
N LEU A 15 17.90 9.54 17.41
CA LEU A 15 17.97 9.06 16.03
C LEU A 15 19.16 9.65 15.25
N ALA A 16 19.45 10.94 15.43
CA ALA A 16 20.65 11.60 14.90
C ALA A 16 21.94 10.99 15.48
N GLY A 17 21.91 10.61 16.77
CA GLY A 17 22.97 9.83 17.42
C GLY A 17 23.19 8.48 16.73
N CYS A 18 22.13 7.73 16.47
CA CYS A 18 22.22 6.45 15.74
C CYS A 18 22.80 6.63 14.33
N VAL A 19 22.38 7.65 13.58
CA VAL A 19 22.95 7.98 12.26
C VAL A 19 24.45 8.25 12.35
N SER A 20 24.88 8.95 13.40
CA SER A 20 26.30 9.24 13.65
C SER A 20 27.08 7.97 13.99
N ASP A 21 26.55 7.11 14.86
CA ASP A 21 27.18 5.84 15.26
C ASP A 21 27.36 4.90 14.05
N TRP A 22 26.34 4.80 13.19
CA TRP A 22 26.45 4.03 11.95
C TRP A 22 27.47 4.64 10.98
N THR A 23 27.54 5.97 10.89
CA THR A 23 28.55 6.66 10.07
C THR A 23 29.97 6.32 10.54
N ASP A 24 30.21 6.30 11.85
CA ASP A 24 31.48 5.90 12.43
C ASP A 24 31.80 4.43 12.18
N LEU A 25 30.81 3.54 12.27
CA LEU A 25 30.97 2.12 11.96
C LEU A 25 31.37 1.91 10.49
N ILE A 26 30.69 2.58 9.56
CA ILE A 26 31.01 2.53 8.12
C ILE A 26 32.45 2.98 7.88
N GLY A 27 32.92 4.03 8.56
CA GLY A 27 34.32 4.47 8.46
C GLY A 27 35.32 3.38 8.91
N LYS A 28 35.00 2.64 9.97
CA LYS A 28 35.83 1.52 10.45
C LYS A 28 35.78 0.34 9.49
N LEU A 29 34.62 -0.01 8.95
CA LEU A 29 34.46 -1.09 7.97
C LEU A 29 35.26 -0.81 6.70
N LYS A 30 35.20 0.42 6.16
CA LYS A 30 36.03 0.85 5.03
C LYS A 30 37.53 0.74 5.32
N THR A 31 37.95 1.07 6.54
CA THR A 31 39.36 0.90 6.93
C THR A 31 39.76 -0.57 6.92
N LEU A 32 38.90 -1.47 7.43
CA LEU A 32 39.15 -2.91 7.42
C LEU A 32 39.15 -3.49 6.00
N ASP A 33 38.24 -3.02 5.15
CA ASP A 33 38.16 -3.35 3.72
C ASP A 33 39.47 -2.98 2.99
N ASP A 34 39.92 -1.74 3.16
CA ASP A 34 41.19 -1.28 2.60
C ASP A 34 42.38 -2.11 3.12
N ASP A 35 42.42 -2.38 4.43
CA ASP A 35 43.50 -3.13 5.07
C ASP A 35 43.58 -4.57 4.56
N ILE A 36 42.47 -5.30 4.43
CA ILE A 36 42.52 -6.68 3.93
C ILE A 36 42.92 -6.74 2.45
N HIS A 37 42.44 -5.79 1.64
CA HIS A 37 42.80 -5.70 0.22
C HIS A 37 44.30 -5.41 0.04
N GLU A 38 44.81 -4.40 0.73
CA GLU A 38 46.18 -3.91 0.52
C GLU A 38 47.25 -4.70 1.27
N THR A 39 46.93 -5.24 2.46
CA THR A 39 47.93 -5.90 3.32
C THR A 39 47.91 -7.42 3.25
N VAL A 40 46.80 -8.03 2.80
CA VAL A 40 46.65 -9.49 2.72
C VAL A 40 46.45 -9.94 1.27
N LEU A 41 45.34 -9.54 0.64
CA LEU A 41 44.91 -10.09 -0.64
C LEU A 41 45.93 -9.81 -1.75
N LYS A 42 46.27 -8.54 -1.95
CA LYS A 42 47.21 -8.11 -2.99
C LYS A 42 48.62 -8.69 -2.81
N PRO A 43 49.23 -8.70 -1.60
CA PRO A 43 50.49 -9.40 -1.38
C PRO A 43 50.44 -10.90 -1.69
N VAL A 44 49.40 -11.62 -1.25
CA VAL A 44 49.29 -13.06 -1.49
C VAL A 44 49.10 -13.37 -2.98
N GLN A 45 48.26 -12.60 -3.68
CA GLN A 45 48.04 -12.74 -5.13
C GLN A 45 49.31 -12.46 -5.94
N THR A 46 50.16 -11.52 -5.48
CA THR A 46 51.37 -11.10 -6.20
C THR A 46 52.65 -11.84 -5.78
N ALA A 47 52.59 -12.62 -4.69
CA ALA A 47 53.74 -13.38 -4.17
C ALA A 47 54.21 -14.53 -5.09
N GLY A 48 53.45 -14.86 -6.14
CA GLY A 48 53.75 -15.97 -7.04
C GLY A 48 53.51 -17.35 -6.42
N TRP A 49 52.76 -17.42 -5.32
CA TRP A 49 52.36 -18.68 -4.68
C TRP A 49 51.32 -19.41 -5.55
N GLN A 50 51.58 -20.70 -5.82
CA GLN A 50 50.78 -21.53 -6.72
C GLN A 50 50.54 -22.91 -6.12
N GLY A 51 49.53 -23.61 -6.62
CA GLY A 51 49.11 -24.93 -6.15
C GLY A 51 47.68 -24.91 -5.61
N ASP A 52 47.18 -26.08 -5.19
CA ASP A 52 45.81 -26.20 -4.70
C ASP A 52 45.60 -25.47 -3.37
N ASP A 53 46.56 -25.55 -2.45
CA ASP A 53 46.52 -24.80 -1.18
C ASP A 53 46.49 -23.28 -1.41
N ALA A 54 47.26 -22.79 -2.40
CA ALA A 54 47.28 -21.37 -2.77
C ALA A 54 45.91 -20.91 -3.29
N ARG A 55 45.27 -21.73 -4.14
CA ARG A 55 43.94 -21.43 -4.68
C ARG A 55 42.89 -21.32 -3.58
N VAL A 56 42.89 -22.25 -2.63
CA VAL A 56 41.95 -22.26 -1.50
C VAL A 56 42.17 -21.04 -0.61
N ALA A 57 43.42 -20.75 -0.24
CA ALA A 57 43.73 -19.63 0.65
C ALA A 57 43.45 -18.26 0.00
N ILE A 58 43.80 -18.08 -1.29
CA ILE A 58 43.48 -16.86 -2.04
C ILE A 58 41.97 -16.70 -2.16
N GLY A 59 41.23 -17.76 -2.51
CA GLY A 59 39.78 -17.69 -2.61
C GLY A 59 39.11 -17.32 -1.28
N PHE A 60 39.60 -17.87 -0.16
CA PHE A 60 39.11 -17.49 1.16
C PHE A 60 39.39 -16.01 1.51
N ALA A 61 40.59 -15.53 1.20
CA ALA A 61 40.96 -14.13 1.45
C ALA A 61 40.17 -13.15 0.55
N ASP A 62 39.93 -13.53 -0.70
CA ASP A 62 39.11 -12.79 -1.66
C ASP A 62 37.67 -12.68 -1.18
N GLU A 63 37.09 -13.82 -0.75
CA GLU A 63 35.75 -13.86 -0.17
C GLU A 63 35.65 -13.01 1.10
N THR A 64 36.60 -13.14 2.02
CA THR A 64 36.62 -12.33 3.25
C THR A 64 36.71 -10.83 2.93
N ALA A 65 37.45 -10.44 1.88
CA ALA A 65 37.55 -9.06 1.45
C ALA A 65 36.21 -8.56 0.88
N ARG A 66 35.54 -9.39 0.07
CA ARG A 66 34.19 -9.12 -0.45
C ARG A 66 33.19 -8.87 0.68
N GLU A 67 33.20 -9.69 1.74
CA GLU A 67 32.33 -9.53 2.91
C GLU A 67 32.47 -8.16 3.61
N PHE A 68 33.66 -7.57 3.65
CA PHE A 68 33.83 -6.22 4.23
C PHE A 68 33.22 -5.12 3.34
N GLY A 69 33.29 -5.30 2.02
CA GLY A 69 32.60 -4.46 1.05
C GLY A 69 31.08 -4.53 1.20
N ASP A 70 30.54 -5.75 1.30
CA ASP A 70 29.11 -5.99 1.46
C ASP A 70 28.61 -5.46 2.81
N ALA A 71 29.34 -5.71 3.91
CA ALA A 71 29.03 -5.14 5.22
C ALA A 71 29.03 -3.60 5.21
N THR A 72 29.94 -2.99 4.44
CA THR A 72 29.99 -1.53 4.27
C THR A 72 28.75 -1.02 3.51
N ALA A 73 28.31 -1.74 2.48
CA ALA A 73 27.13 -1.40 1.70
C ALA A 73 25.84 -1.52 2.53
N GLU A 74 25.67 -2.63 3.26
CA GLU A 74 24.53 -2.86 4.14
C GLU A 74 24.43 -1.78 5.24
N ALA A 75 25.54 -1.52 5.95
CA ALA A 75 25.62 -0.48 6.97
C ALA A 75 25.30 0.92 6.40
N THR A 76 25.73 1.18 5.16
CA THR A 76 25.42 2.43 4.43
C THR A 76 23.93 2.56 4.19
N GLY A 77 23.26 1.51 3.70
CA GLY A 77 21.81 1.49 3.50
C GLY A 77 21.04 1.78 4.79
N ILE A 78 21.37 1.07 5.87
CA ILE A 78 20.75 1.28 7.20
C ILE A 78 20.89 2.74 7.66
N ARG A 79 22.11 3.29 7.57
CA ARG A 79 22.42 4.68 7.96
C ARG A 79 21.65 5.70 7.13
N ASP A 80 21.50 5.46 5.83
CA ASP A 80 20.77 6.35 4.92
C ASP A 80 19.26 6.33 5.18
N ILE A 81 18.67 5.16 5.40
CA ILE A 81 17.25 5.03 5.82
C ILE A 81 17.00 5.76 7.13
N LEU A 82 17.84 5.55 8.16
CA LEU A 82 17.69 6.24 9.45
C LEU A 82 17.83 7.76 9.32
N ARG A 83 18.68 8.24 8.41
CA ARG A 83 18.85 9.67 8.14
C ARG A 83 17.60 10.25 7.46
N GLU A 84 17.08 9.62 6.42
CA GLU A 84 15.88 10.09 5.74
C GLU A 84 14.66 10.07 6.68
N ALA A 85 14.52 9.02 7.50
CA ALA A 85 13.47 8.97 8.53
C ALA A 85 13.60 10.10 9.54
N HIS A 86 14.83 10.39 10.00
CA HIS A 86 15.08 11.54 10.88
C HIS A 86 14.66 12.85 10.23
N GLU A 87 15.06 13.09 8.98
CA GLU A 87 14.75 14.34 8.26
C GLU A 87 13.24 14.51 8.06
N ALA A 88 12.54 13.46 7.65
CA ALA A 88 11.08 13.46 7.45
C ALA A 88 10.33 13.76 8.76
N ILE A 89 10.65 13.03 9.84
CA ILE A 89 9.99 13.21 11.14
C ILE A 89 10.34 14.59 11.72
N ALA A 90 11.57 15.09 11.52
CA ALA A 90 11.95 16.44 11.91
C ALA A 90 11.08 17.50 11.22
N LYS A 91 10.91 17.39 9.90
CA LYS A 91 10.10 18.30 9.10
C LYS A 91 8.63 18.27 9.53
N ALA A 92 8.07 17.09 9.75
CA ALA A 92 6.71 16.94 10.25
C ALA A 92 6.55 17.59 11.64
N ARG A 93 7.46 17.32 12.59
CA ARG A 93 7.45 17.94 13.92
C ARG A 93 7.54 19.46 13.84
N ASP A 94 8.46 19.98 13.04
CA ASP A 94 8.67 21.42 12.90
C ASP A 94 7.45 22.09 12.26
N ARG A 95 6.77 21.42 11.31
CA ARG A 95 5.47 21.88 10.77
C ARG A 95 4.39 21.90 11.85
N LEU A 96 4.26 20.87 12.68
CA LEU A 96 3.29 20.85 13.80
C LEU A 96 3.55 21.97 14.82
N VAL A 97 4.82 22.33 15.05
CA VAL A 97 5.20 23.47 15.89
C VAL A 97 4.75 24.77 15.24
N GLU A 98 5.05 24.97 13.96
CA GLU A 98 4.66 26.16 13.21
C GLU A 98 3.13 26.34 13.17
N ILE A 99 2.38 25.25 12.95
CA ILE A 99 0.92 25.27 12.98
C ILE A 99 0.41 25.76 14.34
N ALA A 100 0.94 25.20 15.44
CA ALA A 100 0.49 25.52 16.79
C ALA A 100 0.89 26.94 17.24
N ASP A 101 2.11 27.38 16.90
CA ASP A 101 2.70 28.61 17.42
C ASP A 101 2.46 29.83 16.50
N VAL A 102 2.19 29.61 15.21
CA VAL A 102 2.07 30.66 14.19
C VAL A 102 0.72 30.62 13.47
N ASP A 103 0.39 29.52 12.79
CA ASP A 103 -0.74 29.51 11.85
C ASP A 103 -2.09 29.53 12.55
N ALA A 104 -2.30 28.66 13.54
CA ALA A 104 -3.54 28.62 14.30
C ALA A 104 -3.78 29.94 15.06
N PRO A 105 -2.81 30.53 15.78
CA PRO A 105 -2.98 31.84 16.41
C PRO A 105 -3.30 32.98 15.43
N ALA A 106 -2.75 32.94 14.21
CA ALA A 106 -3.06 33.92 13.17
C ALA A 106 -4.53 33.87 12.69
N LYS A 107 -5.20 32.73 12.90
CA LYS A 107 -6.62 32.48 12.59
C LYS A 107 -7.53 32.59 13.82
N ASP A 108 -7.06 33.17 14.92
CA ASP A 108 -7.76 33.22 16.21
C ASP A 108 -8.09 31.82 16.79
N LEU A 109 -7.27 30.82 16.47
CA LEU A 109 -7.35 29.45 16.96
C LEU A 109 -6.22 29.11 17.95
N VAL A 110 -6.35 27.98 18.62
CA VAL A 110 -5.34 27.36 19.49
C VAL A 110 -5.35 25.85 19.26
N VAL A 111 -4.16 25.26 19.21
CA VAL A 111 -3.95 23.81 19.20
C VAL A 111 -3.52 23.38 20.60
N ASN A 112 -4.15 22.34 21.15
CA ASN A 112 -3.74 21.81 22.46
C ASN A 112 -2.66 20.73 22.32
N ASP A 113 -2.16 20.21 23.44
CA ASP A 113 -1.09 19.20 23.47
C ASP A 113 -1.48 17.86 22.79
N LYS A 114 -2.75 17.67 22.44
CA LYS A 114 -3.25 16.50 21.69
C LYS A 114 -3.47 16.77 20.21
N GLY A 115 -3.18 17.98 19.75
CA GLY A 115 -3.46 18.40 18.37
C GLY A 115 -4.90 18.86 18.14
N GLU A 116 -5.75 18.98 19.16
CA GLU A 116 -7.13 19.43 18.95
C GLU A 116 -7.17 20.95 18.71
N VAL A 117 -7.76 21.35 17.59
CA VAL A 117 -7.91 22.76 17.19
C VAL A 117 -9.20 23.34 17.77
N ARG A 118 -9.12 24.52 18.39
CA ARG A 118 -10.28 25.23 18.94
C ARG A 118 -10.17 26.74 18.75
N PRO A 119 -11.31 27.47 18.73
CA PRO A 119 -11.28 28.93 18.80
C PRO A 119 -10.62 29.41 20.09
N LYS A 120 -9.76 30.42 19.99
CA LYS A 120 -9.08 31.03 21.14
C LYS A 120 -10.04 31.71 22.11
N SER A 121 -11.16 32.22 21.60
CA SER A 121 -12.23 32.83 22.41
C SER A 121 -13.45 31.91 22.48
N ALA A 122 -13.74 31.39 23.67
CA ALA A 122 -14.91 30.58 23.92
C ALA A 122 -16.17 31.46 24.07
N GLY A 123 -17.02 31.47 23.04
CA GLY A 123 -18.34 32.10 23.06
C GLY A 123 -19.39 31.21 22.39
N PRO A 124 -20.70 31.38 22.67
CA PRO A 124 -21.74 30.61 22.00
C PRO A 124 -21.64 30.77 20.47
N GLY A 125 -21.46 29.67 19.76
CA GLY A 125 -21.34 29.66 18.29
C GLY A 125 -19.94 29.95 17.75
N ALA A 126 -18.90 30.05 18.59
CA ALA A 126 -17.53 30.27 18.15
C ALA A 126 -17.03 29.17 17.20
N ASP A 127 -17.31 27.89 17.49
CA ASP A 127 -16.91 26.75 16.64
C ASP A 127 -17.59 26.80 15.27
N VAL A 128 -18.86 27.25 15.22
CA VAL A 128 -19.59 27.41 13.95
C VAL A 128 -19.01 28.57 13.15
N ALA A 129 -18.59 29.65 13.82
CA ALA A 129 -18.01 30.82 13.18
C ALA A 129 -16.60 30.58 12.63
N HIS A 130 -15.87 29.59 13.16
CA HIS A 130 -14.50 29.26 12.75
C HIS A 130 -14.38 27.89 12.06
N ARG A 131 -15.51 27.26 11.68
CA ARG A 131 -15.52 25.90 11.15
C ARG A 131 -14.50 25.70 10.02
N ASP A 132 -14.55 26.56 9.01
CA ASP A 132 -13.68 26.43 7.84
C ASP A 132 -12.19 26.56 8.23
N GLN A 133 -11.85 27.45 9.17
CA GLN A 133 -10.47 27.60 9.65
C GLN A 133 -10.02 26.43 10.53
N ILE A 134 -10.92 25.87 11.33
CA ILE A 134 -10.66 24.67 12.13
C ILE A 134 -10.37 23.51 11.17
N ASP A 135 -11.28 23.26 10.21
CA ASP A 135 -11.15 22.18 9.23
C ASP A 135 -9.86 22.32 8.40
N GLU A 136 -9.46 23.55 8.06
CA GLU A 136 -8.20 23.80 7.35
C GLU A 136 -6.97 23.45 8.21
N VAL A 137 -6.93 23.88 9.47
CA VAL A 137 -5.80 23.60 10.38
C VAL A 137 -5.76 22.11 10.76
N ASP A 138 -6.91 21.48 11.00
CA ASP A 138 -7.00 20.05 11.28
C ASP A 138 -6.39 19.24 10.13
N LYS A 139 -6.72 19.57 8.87
CA LYS A 139 -6.12 18.93 7.69
C LYS A 139 -4.61 19.14 7.59
N GLU A 140 -4.11 20.30 7.97
CA GLU A 140 -2.65 20.54 7.98
C GLU A 140 -1.93 19.73 9.07
N ILE A 141 -2.55 19.58 10.24
CA ILE A 141 -2.05 18.70 11.30
C ILE A 141 -2.04 17.25 10.80
N GLU A 142 -3.17 16.79 10.27
CA GLU A 142 -3.33 15.42 9.75
C GLU A 142 -2.27 15.08 8.70
N ARG A 143 -2.06 15.94 7.70
CA ARG A 143 -0.99 15.74 6.69
C ARG A 143 0.40 15.58 7.30
N ALA A 144 0.72 16.35 8.33
CA ALA A 144 2.01 16.23 9.00
C ALA A 144 2.12 14.92 9.81
N LEU A 145 1.02 14.45 10.43
CA LEU A 145 0.97 13.16 11.12
C LEU A 145 1.08 11.98 10.15
N VAL A 146 0.41 12.06 9.00
CA VAL A 146 0.51 11.07 7.91
C VAL A 146 1.95 10.98 7.43
N SER A 147 2.57 12.12 7.08
CA SER A 147 3.95 12.16 6.61
C SER A 147 4.94 11.54 7.62
N ALA A 148 4.79 11.81 8.92
CA ALA A 148 5.61 11.20 9.94
C ALA A 148 5.36 9.69 10.10
N THR A 149 4.08 9.27 10.04
CA THR A 149 3.68 7.86 10.15
C THR A 149 4.28 7.04 9.02
N GLU A 150 4.18 7.52 7.79
CA GLU A 150 4.70 6.81 6.63
C GLU A 150 6.21 6.77 6.61
N ALA A 151 6.89 7.85 7.03
CA ALA A 151 8.34 7.81 7.18
C ALA A 151 8.78 6.75 8.20
N ASP A 152 8.05 6.59 9.32
CA ASP A 152 8.31 5.55 10.32
C ASP A 152 8.04 4.15 9.76
N GLU A 153 6.90 3.94 9.12
CA GLU A 153 6.50 2.65 8.53
C GLU A 153 7.43 2.22 7.40
N ASN A 154 7.73 3.11 6.45
CA ASN A 154 8.65 2.85 5.34
C ASN A 154 10.09 2.62 5.83
N ALA A 155 10.52 3.33 6.88
CA ALA A 155 11.81 3.06 7.51
C ALA A 155 11.83 1.67 8.16
N ALA A 156 10.78 1.30 8.89
CA ALA A 156 10.65 -0.01 9.51
C ALA A 156 10.63 -1.13 8.45
N PHE A 157 9.90 -0.94 7.35
CA PHE A 157 9.88 -1.84 6.20
C PHE A 157 11.28 -1.99 5.60
N ALA A 158 11.94 -0.88 5.25
CA ALA A 158 13.27 -0.90 4.65
C ALA A 158 14.32 -1.58 5.55
N LEU A 159 14.30 -1.27 6.85
CA LEU A 159 15.22 -1.87 7.81
C LEU A 159 14.97 -3.38 7.99
N LYS A 160 13.72 -3.82 7.89
CA LYS A 160 13.38 -5.24 7.93
C LYS A 160 13.85 -5.96 6.67
N SER A 161 13.62 -5.38 5.49
CA SER A 161 14.04 -5.95 4.20
C SER A 161 15.55 -6.07 4.07
N ASN A 162 16.30 -5.10 4.62
CA ASN A 162 17.76 -5.09 4.53
C ASN A 162 18.49 -6.09 5.46
N VAL A 163 17.80 -6.79 6.37
CA VAL A 163 18.43 -7.61 7.43
C VAL A 163 17.96 -9.09 7.36
N ASP A 164 17.59 -9.57 6.17
CA ASP A 164 16.97 -10.91 6.01
C ASP A 164 17.96 -12.09 6.00
N GLU A 165 19.28 -11.86 5.92
CA GLU A 165 20.27 -12.94 5.87
C GLU A 165 21.06 -13.13 7.16
N LYS A 166 20.94 -14.33 7.75
CA LYS A 166 21.55 -14.67 9.04
C LYS A 166 23.07 -14.86 9.00
N HIS A 167 23.63 -15.14 7.82
CA HIS A 167 24.97 -15.71 7.69
C HIS A 167 25.86 -14.97 6.69
N ASP A 168 25.35 -13.93 6.04
CA ASP A 168 26.03 -13.22 4.95
C ASP A 168 25.68 -11.73 5.03
N PHE A 169 26.58 -10.86 4.55
CA PHE A 169 26.28 -9.45 4.35
C PHE A 169 25.88 -9.23 2.89
N ASN A 170 24.89 -8.38 2.65
CA ASN A 170 24.42 -8.12 1.29
C ASN A 170 24.27 -6.64 1.01
N ALA A 171 24.30 -6.29 -0.27
CA ALA A 171 23.86 -4.97 -0.68
C ALA A 171 22.40 -4.73 -0.22
N PRO A 172 22.08 -3.53 0.28
CA PRO A 172 20.74 -3.25 0.80
C PRO A 172 19.71 -3.39 -0.33
N GLU A 173 18.63 -4.11 -0.05
CA GLU A 173 17.48 -4.21 -0.96
C GLU A 173 16.78 -2.85 -1.11
N GLN A 174 16.69 -2.10 -0.01
CA GLN A 174 16.09 -0.78 0.06
C GLN A 174 17.12 0.25 0.54
N SER A 175 17.41 1.27 -0.26
CA SER A 175 18.43 2.28 0.06
C SER A 175 17.88 3.67 0.37
N THR A 176 16.59 3.90 0.14
CA THR A 176 15.87 5.16 0.39
C THR A 176 14.45 4.88 0.87
N LEU A 177 13.83 5.84 1.56
CA LEU A 177 12.42 5.75 1.96
C LEU A 177 11.50 5.70 0.75
N ALA A 178 11.82 6.42 -0.33
CA ALA A 178 11.03 6.40 -1.57
C ALA A 178 11.04 5.02 -2.25
N ALA A 179 12.17 4.30 -2.21
CA ALA A 179 12.25 2.94 -2.72
C ALA A 179 11.45 1.97 -1.84
N ALA A 180 11.52 2.16 -0.51
CA ALA A 180 10.75 1.39 0.45
C ALA A 180 9.24 1.60 0.29
N GLU A 181 8.80 2.84 0.13
CA GLU A 181 7.41 3.21 -0.15
C GLU A 181 6.90 2.55 -1.43
N ALA A 182 7.68 2.61 -2.50
CA ALA A 182 7.34 1.94 -3.75
C ALA A 182 7.20 0.42 -3.55
N ALA A 183 8.15 -0.22 -2.89
CA ALA A 183 8.14 -1.65 -2.63
C ALA A 183 6.99 -2.09 -1.72
N GLU A 184 6.68 -1.32 -0.67
CA GLU A 184 5.55 -1.59 0.21
C GLU A 184 4.22 -1.41 -0.53
N SER A 185 4.07 -0.34 -1.32
CA SER A 185 2.87 -0.09 -2.12
C SER A 185 2.65 -1.20 -3.16
N GLU A 186 3.70 -1.69 -3.82
CA GLU A 186 3.63 -2.87 -4.69
C GLU A 186 3.25 -4.15 -3.94
N ALA A 187 3.70 -4.30 -2.68
CA ALA A 187 3.30 -5.43 -1.84
C ALA A 187 1.80 -5.38 -1.52
N ARG A 188 1.27 -4.21 -1.13
CA ARG A 188 -0.17 -4.00 -0.87
C ARG A 188 -1.02 -4.28 -2.11
N PHE A 189 -0.55 -3.89 -3.30
CA PHE A 189 -1.19 -4.25 -4.57
C PHE A 189 -1.31 -5.78 -4.71
N ARG A 190 -0.20 -6.51 -4.54
CA ARG A 190 -0.17 -7.99 -4.67
C ARG A 190 -0.99 -8.69 -3.59
N GLU A 191 -0.99 -8.16 -2.37
CA GLU A 191 -1.80 -8.70 -1.27
C GLU A 191 -3.29 -8.51 -1.53
N SER A 192 -3.70 -7.35 -2.03
CA SER A 192 -5.08 -7.07 -2.43
C SER A 192 -5.51 -7.93 -3.62
N GLU A 193 -4.66 -8.07 -4.63
CA GLU A 193 -4.87 -8.97 -5.78
C GLU A 193 -5.08 -10.42 -5.31
N LYS A 194 -4.22 -10.90 -4.42
CA LYS A 194 -4.35 -12.24 -3.87
C LYS A 194 -5.62 -12.40 -3.04
N TYR A 195 -5.90 -11.44 -2.17
CA TYR A 195 -7.08 -11.45 -1.31
C TYR A 195 -8.35 -11.53 -2.14
N ILE A 196 -8.47 -10.67 -3.15
CA ILE A 196 -9.68 -10.63 -3.97
C ILE A 196 -9.83 -11.87 -4.85
N TYR A 197 -8.72 -12.44 -5.34
CA TYR A 197 -8.75 -13.74 -6.00
C TYR A 197 -9.34 -14.82 -5.08
N ASP A 198 -8.84 -14.92 -3.84
CA ASP A 198 -9.33 -15.90 -2.87
C ASP A 198 -10.82 -15.67 -2.51
N GLU A 199 -11.24 -14.41 -2.38
CA GLU A 199 -12.65 -14.02 -2.19
C GLU A 199 -13.53 -14.43 -3.36
N MET A 200 -13.11 -14.17 -4.60
CA MET A 200 -13.85 -14.54 -5.80
C MET A 200 -14.07 -16.04 -5.88
N MET A 201 -12.99 -16.82 -5.71
CA MET A 201 -13.05 -18.28 -5.79
C MET A 201 -13.89 -18.90 -4.66
N ARG A 202 -13.86 -18.30 -3.46
CA ARG A 202 -14.68 -18.75 -2.33
C ARG A 202 -16.15 -18.41 -2.52
N ASN A 203 -16.44 -17.17 -2.90
CA ASN A 203 -17.80 -16.64 -2.90
C ASN A 203 -18.58 -17.17 -4.11
N SER A 204 -17.94 -17.33 -5.28
CA SER A 204 -18.56 -17.96 -6.46
C SER A 204 -19.01 -19.40 -6.20
N GLY A 205 -18.28 -20.13 -5.35
CA GLY A 205 -18.61 -21.50 -4.92
C GLY A 205 -19.54 -21.60 -3.71
N SER A 206 -20.07 -20.49 -3.19
CA SER A 206 -20.86 -20.46 -1.95
C SER A 206 -22.31 -20.94 -2.13
N ASP A 207 -22.93 -21.41 -1.03
CA ASP A 207 -24.36 -21.75 -0.99
C ASP A 207 -25.25 -20.54 -1.35
N THR A 208 -24.82 -19.33 -0.96
CA THR A 208 -25.49 -18.07 -1.33
C THR A 208 -25.56 -17.90 -2.84
N VAL A 209 -24.42 -18.04 -3.53
CA VAL A 209 -24.35 -17.91 -4.99
C VAL A 209 -25.13 -19.03 -5.68
N ALA A 210 -25.06 -20.27 -5.16
CA ALA A 210 -25.87 -21.36 -5.68
C ALA A 210 -27.38 -21.10 -5.56
N MET A 211 -27.83 -20.49 -4.46
CA MET A 211 -29.25 -20.13 -4.26
C MET A 211 -29.70 -19.01 -5.21
N ILE A 212 -28.90 -17.96 -5.36
CA ILE A 212 -29.17 -16.88 -6.32
C ILE A 212 -29.27 -17.45 -7.74
N LYS A 213 -28.35 -18.34 -8.11
CA LYS A 213 -28.32 -19.02 -9.40
C LYS A 213 -29.53 -19.91 -9.64
N ASP A 214 -30.01 -20.64 -8.63
CA ASP A 214 -31.22 -21.45 -8.75
C ASP A 214 -32.47 -20.58 -8.94
N LEU A 215 -32.57 -19.45 -8.25
CA LEU A 215 -33.69 -18.50 -8.45
C LEU A 215 -33.68 -17.90 -9.86
N LEU A 216 -32.51 -17.62 -10.41
CA LEU A 216 -32.35 -17.03 -11.75
C LEU A 216 -32.43 -18.06 -12.88
N ARG A 217 -32.44 -19.37 -12.59
CA ARG A 217 -32.43 -20.38 -13.65
C ARG A 217 -33.70 -20.31 -14.50
N PRO A 218 -33.61 -20.58 -15.82
CA PRO A 218 -34.78 -20.61 -16.68
C PRO A 218 -35.89 -21.52 -16.13
N LYS A 219 -37.14 -21.08 -16.32
CA LYS A 219 -38.31 -21.88 -15.96
C LYS A 219 -38.43 -23.08 -16.89
N GLU A 220 -38.49 -24.26 -16.29
CA GLU A 220 -38.71 -25.49 -17.04
C GLU A 220 -40.21 -25.67 -17.35
N TRP A 221 -40.50 -26.38 -18.45
CA TRP A 221 -41.87 -26.47 -18.97
C TRP A 221 -42.86 -27.16 -18.01
N TRP A 222 -42.38 -27.93 -17.04
CA TRP A 222 -43.20 -28.64 -16.05
C TRP A 222 -43.45 -27.84 -14.75
N GLU A 223 -42.86 -26.66 -14.58
CA GLU A 223 -42.90 -25.88 -13.33
C GLU A 223 -44.13 -24.96 -13.24
N PHE A 224 -45.34 -25.53 -13.31
CA PHE A 224 -46.58 -24.77 -13.49
C PHE A 224 -46.87 -23.69 -12.42
N GLY A 225 -46.30 -23.79 -11.21
CA GLY A 225 -46.48 -22.82 -10.12
C GLY A 225 -45.31 -21.84 -9.91
N ARG A 226 -44.24 -21.94 -10.69
CA ARG A 226 -43.05 -21.10 -10.54
C ARG A 226 -43.28 -19.68 -11.02
N ASP A 227 -42.80 -18.69 -10.28
CA ASP A 227 -42.89 -17.26 -10.57
C ASP A 227 -41.48 -16.65 -10.79
N PRO A 228 -40.95 -16.69 -12.02
CA PRO A 228 -39.60 -16.19 -12.30
C PRO A 228 -39.42 -14.71 -11.97
N ALA A 229 -40.45 -13.88 -12.14
CA ALA A 229 -40.34 -12.45 -11.83
C ALA A 229 -40.13 -12.22 -10.32
N GLY A 230 -40.90 -12.91 -9.47
CA GLY A 230 -40.71 -12.85 -8.03
C GLY A 230 -39.37 -13.44 -7.58
N GLU A 231 -38.92 -14.53 -8.21
CA GLU A 231 -37.63 -15.15 -7.92
C GLU A 231 -36.44 -14.27 -8.34
N THR A 232 -36.51 -13.60 -9.49
CA THR A 232 -35.51 -12.60 -9.90
C THR A 232 -35.41 -11.47 -8.89
N ILE A 233 -36.54 -10.94 -8.42
CA ILE A 233 -36.55 -9.90 -7.37
C ILE A 233 -35.89 -10.42 -6.09
N ALA A 234 -36.19 -11.66 -5.68
CA ALA A 234 -35.58 -12.27 -4.51
C ALA A 234 -34.07 -12.47 -4.68
N ALA A 235 -33.63 -12.94 -5.85
CA ALA A 235 -32.24 -13.14 -6.20
C ALA A 235 -31.43 -11.83 -6.15
N LEU A 236 -31.95 -10.76 -6.77
CA LEU A 236 -31.31 -9.44 -6.76
C LEU A 236 -31.32 -8.83 -5.35
N ALA A 237 -32.37 -9.05 -4.54
CA ALA A 237 -32.38 -8.62 -3.15
C ALA A 237 -31.37 -9.38 -2.29
N MET A 238 -31.18 -10.68 -2.53
CA MET A 238 -30.13 -11.47 -1.86
C MET A 238 -28.74 -10.95 -2.23
N TRP A 239 -28.49 -10.74 -3.52
CA TRP A 239 -27.24 -10.16 -4.02
C TRP A 239 -26.96 -8.80 -3.38
N ALA A 240 -27.92 -7.87 -3.46
CA ALA A 240 -27.78 -6.53 -2.89
C ALA A 240 -27.52 -6.52 -1.38
N ASN A 241 -28.03 -7.50 -0.63
CA ASN A 241 -27.74 -7.62 0.80
C ASN A 241 -26.31 -8.08 1.10
N GLN A 242 -25.64 -8.75 0.15
CA GLN A 242 -24.27 -9.21 0.31
C GLN A 242 -23.23 -8.13 0.00
N VAL A 243 -23.50 -7.27 -0.97
CA VAL A 243 -22.53 -6.27 -1.48
C VAL A 243 -22.77 -4.84 -0.96
N ARG A 244 -23.82 -4.61 -0.16
CA ARG A 244 -24.09 -3.29 0.41
C ARG A 244 -23.03 -2.89 1.45
N PRO A 245 -22.88 -1.59 1.75
CA PRO A 245 -21.97 -1.13 2.80
C PRO A 245 -22.19 -1.85 4.14
N GLY A 246 -21.11 -2.33 4.74
CA GLY A 246 -21.05 -3.10 5.98
C GLY A 246 -21.57 -4.54 5.90
N ALA A 247 -21.79 -5.07 4.69
CA ALA A 247 -22.16 -6.46 4.49
C ALA A 247 -20.93 -7.39 4.36
N GLU A 248 -21.18 -8.69 4.17
CA GLU A 248 -20.13 -9.71 4.15
C GLU A 248 -19.15 -9.56 2.99
N TRP A 249 -19.61 -9.05 1.85
CA TRP A 249 -18.77 -8.81 0.67
C TRP A 249 -18.43 -7.33 0.49
N ASP A 250 -18.53 -6.51 1.53
CA ASP A 250 -18.02 -5.14 1.48
C ASP A 250 -16.52 -5.14 1.81
N HIS A 251 -15.69 -5.27 0.77
CA HIS A 251 -14.23 -5.40 0.94
C HIS A 251 -13.51 -4.07 1.16
N LYS A 252 -14.11 -2.94 0.73
CA LYS A 252 -13.46 -1.61 0.82
C LYS A 252 -13.02 -1.30 2.25
N PRO A 253 -13.87 -1.42 3.30
CA PRO A 253 -13.46 -1.16 4.69
C PRO A 253 -12.44 -2.16 5.24
N LEU A 254 -12.41 -3.39 4.71
CA LEU A 254 -11.45 -4.41 5.14
C LEU A 254 -10.03 -4.08 4.64
N LEU A 255 -9.92 -3.65 3.38
CA LEU A 255 -8.66 -3.20 2.79
C LEU A 255 -8.20 -1.87 3.43
N GLU A 256 -9.14 -0.97 3.71
CA GLU A 256 -8.86 0.27 4.44
C GLU A 256 -8.29 0.02 5.83
N ASP A 257 -8.87 -0.91 6.61
CA ASP A 257 -8.39 -1.25 7.96
C ASP A 257 -7.05 -1.99 7.92
N GLU A 258 -6.89 -2.97 7.03
CA GLU A 258 -5.66 -3.77 6.90
C GLU A 258 -4.44 -2.89 6.61
N PHE A 259 -4.58 -1.90 5.72
CA PHE A 259 -3.46 -1.06 5.28
C PHE A 259 -3.47 0.35 5.89
N GLY A 260 -4.51 0.70 6.66
CA GLY A 260 -4.69 2.02 7.25
C GLY A 260 -4.88 3.15 6.22
N LEU A 261 -5.58 2.87 5.12
CA LEU A 261 -5.69 3.76 3.94
C LEU A 261 -6.37 5.08 4.28
N ASP A 262 -7.49 5.03 5.01
CA ASP A 262 -8.25 6.20 5.46
C ASP A 262 -7.38 7.17 6.24
N ALA A 263 -6.60 6.64 7.18
CA ALA A 263 -5.74 7.44 8.04
C ALA A 263 -4.58 8.09 7.27
N LYS A 264 -4.23 7.59 6.08
CA LYS A 264 -3.08 8.05 5.26
C LYS A 264 -3.50 8.86 4.02
N GLU A 265 -4.81 8.96 3.78
CA GLU A 265 -5.38 9.40 2.50
C GLU A 265 -4.76 8.65 1.30
N GLU A 266 -4.37 7.38 1.48
CA GLU A 266 -3.68 6.56 0.46
C GLU A 266 -4.67 5.58 -0.18
N PHE A 267 -5.30 5.99 -1.27
CA PHE A 267 -6.28 5.15 -1.96
C PHE A 267 -5.74 4.53 -3.26
N GLN A 268 -4.42 4.58 -3.46
CA GLN A 268 -3.75 4.20 -4.69
C GLN A 268 -2.54 3.34 -4.37
N PHE A 269 -2.40 2.20 -5.03
CA PHE A 269 -1.23 1.33 -4.89
C PHE A 269 -0.38 1.36 -6.15
N LYS A 270 0.94 1.39 -5.98
CA LYS A 270 1.88 1.27 -7.09
C LYS A 270 1.67 -0.06 -7.81
N VAL A 271 1.50 0.01 -9.13
CA VAL A 271 1.41 -1.17 -9.98
C VAL A 271 2.82 -1.80 -10.06
N PRO A 272 2.98 -3.09 -9.74
CA PRO A 272 4.29 -3.73 -9.65
C PRO A 272 5.16 -3.56 -10.91
N GLY A 273 6.31 -2.92 -10.75
CA GLY A 273 7.28 -2.71 -11.84
C GLY A 273 6.90 -1.64 -12.87
N GLU A 274 5.83 -0.88 -12.64
CA GLU A 274 5.34 0.16 -13.56
C GLU A 274 5.32 1.54 -12.88
N ASP A 275 5.50 2.63 -13.63
CA ASP A 275 5.47 4.01 -13.09
C ASP A 275 4.04 4.59 -13.01
N ARG A 276 3.09 3.75 -12.59
CA ARG A 276 1.68 4.08 -12.40
C ARG A 276 1.11 3.45 -11.13
N SER A 277 0.00 3.99 -10.66
CA SER A 277 -0.79 3.45 -9.55
C SER A 277 -2.20 3.10 -10.00
N ALA A 278 -2.84 2.20 -9.26
CA ALA A 278 -4.25 1.90 -9.43
C ALA A 278 -4.99 2.04 -8.09
N SER A 279 -6.24 2.47 -8.15
CA SER A 279 -7.10 2.63 -6.98
C SER A 279 -7.31 1.27 -6.29
N TYR A 280 -7.42 1.27 -4.97
CA TYR A 280 -7.73 0.06 -4.21
C TYR A 280 -9.18 -0.42 -4.43
N ASP A 281 -10.09 0.45 -4.88
CA ASP A 281 -11.50 0.12 -5.14
C ASP A 281 -11.69 -0.93 -6.25
N ILE A 282 -10.73 -1.02 -7.20
CA ILE A 282 -10.81 -1.88 -8.38
C ILE A 282 -11.03 -3.33 -7.98
N TRP A 283 -10.50 -3.74 -6.82
CA TRP A 283 -10.59 -5.09 -6.31
C TRP A 283 -12.05 -5.46 -6.02
N SER A 284 -12.77 -4.63 -5.27
CA SER A 284 -14.18 -4.88 -4.93
C SER A 284 -15.04 -4.95 -6.20
N ASN A 285 -14.81 -4.05 -7.16
CA ASN A 285 -15.56 -4.02 -8.41
C ASN A 285 -15.30 -5.26 -9.28
N ILE A 286 -14.05 -5.71 -9.40
CA ILE A 286 -13.70 -6.95 -10.11
C ILE A 286 -14.41 -8.15 -9.44
N HIS A 287 -14.44 -8.21 -8.10
CA HIS A 287 -15.15 -9.25 -7.37
C HIS A 287 -16.65 -9.25 -7.66
N TYR A 288 -17.30 -8.10 -7.55
CA TYR A 288 -18.74 -7.96 -7.78
C TYR A 288 -19.12 -8.39 -9.19
N GLY A 289 -18.32 -8.02 -10.19
CA GLY A 289 -18.49 -8.48 -11.57
C GLY A 289 -18.38 -10.00 -11.70
N TYR A 290 -17.30 -10.58 -11.16
CA TYR A 290 -17.02 -12.01 -11.27
C TYR A 290 -18.05 -12.88 -10.53
N VAL A 291 -18.30 -12.59 -9.25
CA VAL A 291 -19.20 -13.39 -8.40
C VAL A 291 -20.67 -13.17 -8.80
N GLY A 292 -21.04 -11.95 -9.19
CA GLY A 292 -22.39 -11.66 -9.69
C GLY A 292 -22.69 -12.44 -10.96
N ARG A 293 -21.71 -12.52 -11.86
CA ARG A 293 -21.83 -13.31 -13.08
C ARG A 293 -21.88 -14.82 -12.78
N ALA A 294 -21.11 -15.28 -11.79
CA ALA A 294 -21.17 -16.66 -11.29
C ALA A 294 -22.55 -17.07 -10.75
N ALA A 295 -23.21 -16.12 -10.09
CA ALA A 295 -24.58 -16.24 -9.60
C ALA A 295 -25.64 -16.25 -10.71
N GLY A 296 -25.25 -16.01 -11.96
CA GLY A 296 -26.16 -16.03 -13.11
C GLY A 296 -26.90 -14.71 -13.35
N ILE A 297 -26.49 -13.62 -12.69
CA ILE A 297 -26.97 -12.27 -13.00
C ILE A 297 -26.38 -11.87 -14.36
N ASP A 298 -27.19 -11.30 -15.24
CA ASP A 298 -26.71 -10.81 -16.53
C ASP A 298 -25.83 -9.56 -16.37
N ALA A 299 -24.93 -9.38 -17.34
CA ALA A 299 -23.93 -8.31 -17.31
C ALA A 299 -24.57 -6.91 -17.25
N GLU A 300 -25.67 -6.68 -17.96
CA GLU A 300 -26.36 -5.39 -17.98
C GLU A 300 -26.90 -5.04 -16.59
N THR A 301 -27.59 -5.97 -15.93
CA THR A 301 -28.11 -5.79 -14.58
C THR A 301 -27.00 -5.52 -13.55
N LEU A 302 -25.84 -6.19 -13.65
CA LEU A 302 -24.71 -5.93 -12.74
C LEU A 302 -24.14 -4.52 -12.92
N ILE A 303 -23.94 -4.10 -14.18
CA ILE A 303 -23.40 -2.78 -14.51
C ILE A 303 -24.38 -1.66 -14.14
N GLU A 304 -25.68 -1.85 -14.41
CA GLU A 304 -26.73 -0.91 -13.99
C GLU A 304 -26.80 -0.81 -12.46
N GLY A 305 -26.70 -1.94 -11.76
CA GLY A 305 -26.71 -1.98 -10.29
C GLY A 305 -25.56 -1.19 -9.66
N ALA A 306 -24.35 -1.30 -10.22
CA ALA A 306 -23.19 -0.52 -9.78
C ALA A 306 -23.41 0.98 -9.99
N SER A 307 -23.99 1.38 -11.13
CA SER A 307 -24.23 2.79 -11.48
C SER A 307 -25.36 3.47 -10.69
N ILE A 308 -26.14 2.72 -9.90
CA ILE A 308 -27.27 3.25 -9.10
C ILE A 308 -26.85 3.51 -7.64
N GLY A 309 -25.82 2.80 -7.16
CA GLY A 309 -25.33 2.90 -5.77
C GLY A 309 -24.47 4.13 -5.50
N GLU A 310 -23.75 4.58 -6.52
CA GLU A 310 -22.84 5.72 -6.46
C GLU A 310 -23.58 6.95 -7.04
N GLY A 311 -23.76 8.00 -6.24
CA GLY A 311 -24.58 9.15 -6.65
C GLY A 311 -24.02 9.82 -7.92
N VAL A 312 -24.89 10.11 -8.90
CA VAL A 312 -24.57 10.72 -10.22
C VAL A 312 -23.34 11.65 -10.17
N GLY A 313 -22.20 11.14 -10.64
CA GLY A 313 -20.88 11.78 -10.69
C GLY A 313 -20.00 11.12 -11.75
N GLU A 314 -18.92 11.78 -12.17
CA GLU A 314 -18.04 11.36 -13.29
C GLU A 314 -17.27 10.04 -13.04
N ASP A 315 -17.33 9.49 -11.83
CA ASP A 315 -16.57 8.31 -11.33
C ASP A 315 -17.09 6.95 -11.85
N ASP A 316 -18.27 6.92 -12.49
CA ASP A 316 -18.91 5.69 -12.98
C ASP A 316 -18.04 4.90 -13.99
N GLN A 317 -17.12 5.53 -14.71
CA GLN A 317 -16.43 4.88 -15.83
C GLN A 317 -15.40 3.83 -15.36
N GLY A 318 -14.56 4.15 -14.37
CA GLY A 318 -13.56 3.20 -13.86
C GLY A 318 -14.20 2.02 -13.16
N ASP A 319 -15.26 2.29 -12.38
CA ASP A 319 -16.10 1.26 -11.75
C ASP A 319 -16.74 0.33 -12.77
N GLN A 320 -17.31 0.88 -13.85
CA GLN A 320 -17.89 0.05 -14.91
C GLN A 320 -16.83 -0.80 -15.64
N LEU A 321 -15.63 -0.29 -15.84
CA LEU A 321 -14.54 -1.05 -16.48
C LEU A 321 -14.07 -2.20 -15.60
N THR A 322 -13.91 -1.97 -14.30
CA THR A 322 -13.47 -2.98 -13.34
C THR A 322 -14.55 -4.03 -13.07
N MET A 323 -15.82 -3.62 -12.96
CA MET A 323 -16.97 -4.53 -12.95
C MET A 323 -17.03 -5.39 -14.21
N ARG A 324 -16.84 -4.78 -15.38
CA ARG A 324 -16.83 -5.51 -16.66
C ARG A 324 -15.67 -6.50 -16.73
N ALA A 325 -14.49 -6.13 -16.26
CA ALA A 325 -13.36 -7.04 -16.18
C ALA A 325 -13.70 -8.29 -15.35
N GLY A 326 -14.31 -8.12 -14.17
CA GLY A 326 -14.80 -9.24 -13.36
C GLY A 326 -15.75 -10.18 -14.13
N ILE A 327 -16.73 -9.60 -14.83
CA ILE A 327 -17.69 -10.34 -15.68
C ILE A 327 -16.95 -11.12 -16.76
N GLU A 328 -16.06 -10.47 -17.52
CA GLU A 328 -15.32 -11.08 -18.62
C GLU A 328 -14.36 -12.18 -18.16
N ILE A 329 -13.73 -12.01 -17.00
CA ILE A 329 -12.89 -13.03 -16.37
C ILE A 329 -13.74 -14.27 -16.05
N TYR A 330 -14.94 -14.11 -15.46
CA TYR A 330 -15.83 -15.24 -15.20
C TYR A 330 -16.31 -15.90 -16.50
N GLU A 331 -16.70 -15.13 -17.51
CA GLU A 331 -17.16 -15.71 -18.78
C GLU A 331 -16.05 -16.49 -19.51
N LYS A 332 -14.80 -16.07 -19.34
CA LYS A 332 -13.64 -16.68 -19.97
C LYS A 332 -13.15 -17.93 -19.24
N TYR A 333 -13.10 -17.88 -17.90
CA TYR A 333 -12.45 -18.91 -17.10
C TYR A 333 -13.43 -19.68 -16.19
N GLY A 334 -14.53 -19.03 -15.77
CA GLY A 334 -15.44 -19.59 -14.77
C GLY A 334 -14.68 -20.05 -13.53
N ASP A 335 -15.09 -21.19 -12.99
CA ASP A 335 -14.50 -21.81 -11.80
C ASP A 335 -13.06 -22.35 -12.02
N ASP A 336 -12.57 -22.34 -13.27
CA ASP A 336 -11.22 -22.81 -13.65
C ASP A 336 -10.17 -21.68 -13.66
N LEU A 337 -10.52 -20.46 -13.23
CA LEU A 337 -9.57 -19.34 -13.09
C LEU A 337 -8.41 -19.73 -12.17
N THR A 338 -7.18 -19.55 -12.64
CA THR A 338 -5.97 -19.85 -11.84
C THR A 338 -5.33 -18.59 -11.25
N PRO A 339 -4.53 -18.73 -10.16
CA PRO A 339 -3.82 -17.60 -9.57
C PRO A 339 -2.82 -16.92 -10.53
N GLU A 340 -2.35 -17.62 -11.56
CA GLU A 340 -1.43 -17.06 -12.57
C GLU A 340 -2.18 -16.32 -13.70
N GLN A 341 -3.45 -16.65 -13.93
CA GLN A 341 -4.28 -16.00 -14.95
C GLN A 341 -4.84 -14.68 -14.45
N PHE A 342 -5.26 -14.62 -13.19
CA PHE A 342 -5.90 -13.44 -12.62
C PHE A 342 -5.03 -12.17 -12.73
N PRO A 343 -3.74 -12.16 -12.33
CA PRO A 343 -2.87 -11.00 -12.49
C PRO A 343 -2.75 -10.53 -13.94
N THR A 344 -2.77 -11.46 -14.89
CA THR A 344 -2.71 -11.13 -16.32
C THR A 344 -3.96 -10.37 -16.78
N GLU A 345 -5.13 -10.69 -16.26
CA GLU A 345 -6.36 -9.98 -16.61
C GLU A 345 -6.50 -8.66 -15.86
N VAL A 346 -6.03 -8.58 -14.61
CA VAL A 346 -5.94 -7.33 -13.84
C VAL A 346 -5.08 -6.31 -14.59
N MET A 347 -3.89 -6.72 -15.05
CA MET A 347 -2.99 -5.82 -15.79
C MET A 347 -3.60 -5.29 -17.09
N LYS A 348 -4.32 -6.14 -17.85
CA LYS A 348 -5.06 -5.68 -19.04
C LYS A 348 -6.15 -4.68 -18.70
N THR A 349 -6.84 -4.88 -17.57
CA THR A 349 -7.88 -3.97 -17.09
C THR A 349 -7.26 -2.61 -16.78
N ILE A 350 -6.13 -2.59 -16.08
CA ILE A 350 -5.39 -1.35 -15.77
C ILE A 350 -4.91 -0.66 -17.06
N ASP A 351 -4.40 -1.41 -18.05
CA ASP A 351 -4.03 -0.87 -19.36
C ASP A 351 -5.22 -0.21 -20.09
N GLU A 352 -6.40 -0.82 -20.02
CA GLU A 352 -7.62 -0.28 -20.60
C GLU A 352 -8.10 0.98 -19.86
N MET A 353 -8.05 0.97 -18.53
CA MET A 353 -8.38 2.11 -17.68
C MET A 353 -7.47 3.30 -17.97
N GLU A 354 -6.16 3.08 -18.07
CA GLU A 354 -5.18 4.11 -18.44
C GLU A 354 -5.45 4.66 -19.85
N ALA A 355 -5.73 3.78 -20.83
CA ALA A 355 -6.05 4.19 -22.19
C ALA A 355 -7.35 5.02 -22.28
N GLN A 356 -8.27 4.83 -21.34
CA GLN A 356 -9.51 5.61 -21.22
C GLN A 356 -9.37 6.83 -20.31
N ASN A 357 -8.20 7.03 -19.69
CA ASN A 357 -7.88 8.16 -18.83
C ASN A 357 -8.89 8.32 -17.68
N VAL A 358 -9.25 7.20 -17.05
CA VAL A 358 -10.07 7.18 -15.82
C VAL A 358 -9.19 7.53 -14.62
N GLU A 359 -9.77 8.17 -13.59
CA GLU A 359 -9.01 8.73 -12.46
C GLU A 359 -8.44 7.68 -11.52
N GLN A 360 -8.98 6.46 -11.56
CA GLN A 360 -8.52 5.33 -10.76
C GLN A 360 -7.11 4.86 -11.16
N VAL A 361 -6.58 5.26 -12.32
CA VAL A 361 -5.18 4.96 -12.72
C VAL A 361 -4.42 6.26 -12.91
N GLN A 362 -3.30 6.41 -12.20
CA GLN A 362 -2.54 7.66 -12.16
C GLN A 362 -1.03 7.41 -12.32
N GLU A 363 -0.27 8.46 -12.62
CA GLU A 363 1.20 8.42 -12.58
C GLU A 363 1.67 8.18 -11.13
N TRP A 364 2.52 7.18 -10.90
CA TRP A 364 3.06 6.94 -9.57
C TRP A 364 4.12 7.99 -9.24
N LYS A 365 3.97 8.65 -8.10
CA LYS A 365 4.98 9.56 -7.55
C LYS A 365 5.23 9.20 -6.10
N PRO A 366 6.46 8.81 -5.73
CA PRO A 366 6.78 8.63 -4.32
C PRO A 366 6.63 9.96 -3.60
N ARG A 367 6.30 9.91 -2.31
CA ARG A 367 6.13 11.11 -1.49
C ARG A 367 7.45 11.88 -1.36
N GLU A 368 7.33 13.21 -1.29
CA GLU A 368 8.44 14.10 -0.95
C GLU A 368 8.53 14.23 0.57
N TYR A 369 9.42 13.42 1.17
CA TYR A 369 9.70 13.45 2.60
C TYR A 369 10.26 14.79 3.10
#